data_AF-A0A7X2S5M0-F1
#
_entry.id   AF-A0A7X2S5M0-F1
#
_cell.length_a   1.000
_cell.length_b   1.000
_cell.length_c   1.000
_cell.angle_alpha   90.00
_cell.angle_beta   90.00
_cell.angle_gamma   90.00
#
_symmetry.space_group_name_H-M   'P 1'
#
loop_
_entity.id
_entity.type
_entity.pdbx_description
1 polymer ?
#
loop_
_entity_poly.entity_id
_entity_poly.type
_entity_poly.pdbx_seq_one_letter_code
_entity_poly.pdbx_strand_id
1 'polypeptide(L)'
;MQWQPLCVFLQRQQGIRIKELCSICERKIDRRVRKLTVELVKRSLIGLGISALITFGALTVLLQLALSAPIQVLWENMLGSMIIGVYFGVSSLIFEVEKWSPLKQLTVHFLLSVSVYFSVAFLTGWVPLSFTATAISASCFIIIYFIIWFSIRNYMKKMESEMNSTLKK
;
A
#
# COMPACT_ATOMS: atom_id res chain seq x y z
N MET A 1 -6.06 19.45 -63.31
CA MET A 1 -5.77 18.16 -62.63
C MET A 1 -4.53 18.38 -61.74
N GLN A 2 -4.69 18.90 -60.51
CA GLN A 2 -3.54 19.43 -59.74
C GLN A 2 -3.61 19.18 -58.20
N TRP A 3 -4.51 18.32 -57.72
CA TRP A 3 -4.74 18.09 -56.28
C TRP A 3 -3.89 16.97 -55.64
N GLN A 4 -3.13 16.20 -56.41
CA GLN A 4 -2.31 15.09 -55.89
C GLN A 4 -1.22 15.47 -54.86
N PRO A 5 -0.50 16.60 -54.95
CA PRO A 5 0.58 16.89 -54.01
C PRO A 5 0.08 17.33 -52.62
N LEU A 6 -1.12 17.91 -52.53
CA LEU A 6 -1.69 18.40 -51.26
C LEU A 6 -2.15 17.24 -50.35
N CYS A 7 -2.76 16.20 -50.91
CA CYS A 7 -3.18 15.01 -50.15
C CYS A 7 -1.98 14.26 -49.55
N VAL A 8 -0.89 14.09 -50.30
CA VAL A 8 0.33 13.43 -49.82
C VAL A 8 0.99 14.25 -48.70
N PHE A 9 1.00 15.58 -48.82
CA PHE A 9 1.54 16.47 -47.80
C PHE A 9 0.72 16.43 -46.49
N LEU A 10 -0.62 16.45 -46.57
CA LEU A 10 -1.50 16.34 -45.41
C LEU A 10 -1.41 14.98 -44.73
N GLN A 11 -1.30 13.89 -45.49
CA GLN A 11 -1.13 12.53 -44.95
C GLN A 11 0.25 12.36 -44.27
N ARG A 12 1.30 13.00 -44.79
CA ARG A 12 2.63 13.06 -44.16
C ARG A 12 2.64 13.90 -42.89
N GLN A 13 1.97 15.06 -42.89
CA GLN A 13 1.79 15.92 -41.72
C GLN A 13 0.97 15.23 -40.62
N GLN A 14 -0.12 14.53 -40.96
CA GLN A 14 -0.89 13.74 -39.99
C GLN A 14 -0.09 12.54 -39.46
N GLY A 15 0.66 11.84 -40.31
CA GLY A 15 1.54 10.74 -39.89
C GLY A 15 2.66 11.16 -38.94
N ILE A 16 3.28 12.33 -39.18
CA ILE A 16 4.29 12.93 -38.27
C ILE A 16 3.65 13.28 -36.92
N ARG A 17 2.48 13.92 -36.94
CA ARG A 17 1.73 14.30 -35.72
C ARG A 17 1.32 13.08 -34.89
N ILE A 18 0.92 11.97 -35.54
CA ILE A 18 0.58 10.72 -34.85
C ILE A 18 1.82 10.10 -34.18
N LYS A 19 2.97 10.07 -34.87
CA LYS A 19 4.23 9.57 -34.27
C LYS A 19 4.66 10.41 -33.07
N GLU A 20 4.55 11.74 -33.15
CA GLU A 20 4.84 12.62 -32.02
C GLU A 20 3.89 12.38 -30.84
N LEU A 21 2.58 12.33 -31.09
CA LEU A 21 1.57 12.04 -30.06
C LEU A 21 1.77 10.65 -29.43
N CYS A 22 2.11 9.64 -30.23
CA CYS A 22 2.44 8.30 -29.76
C CYS A 22 3.68 8.33 -28.85
N SER A 23 4.76 9.01 -29.25
CA SER A 23 5.98 9.15 -28.44
C SER A 23 5.75 9.96 -27.14
N ILE A 24 4.84 10.94 -27.16
CA ILE A 24 4.45 11.70 -25.97
C ILE A 24 3.62 10.82 -25.03
N CYS A 25 2.68 10.04 -25.57
CA CYS A 25 1.88 9.09 -24.81
C CYS A 25 2.76 8.02 -24.15
N GLU A 26 3.66 7.41 -24.92
CA GLU A 26 4.63 6.41 -24.44
C GLU A 26 5.51 6.98 -23.32
N ARG A 27 6.09 8.17 -23.51
CA ARG A 27 6.87 8.86 -22.45
C ARG A 27 6.03 9.26 -21.24
N LYS A 28 4.73 9.47 -21.38
CA LYS A 28 3.83 9.80 -20.25
C LYS A 28 3.44 8.53 -19.50
N ILE A 29 3.23 7.42 -20.21
CA ILE A 29 3.01 6.08 -19.65
C ILE A 29 4.26 5.63 -18.90
N ASP A 30 5.45 5.69 -19.52
CA ASP A 30 6.71 5.30 -18.91
C ASP A 30 7.02 6.11 -17.64
N ARG A 31 6.88 7.45 -17.68
CA ARG A 31 7.05 8.29 -16.49
C ARG A 31 6.07 7.94 -15.37
N ARG A 32 4.81 7.61 -15.71
CA ARG A 32 3.81 7.18 -14.73
C ARG A 32 4.16 5.83 -14.12
N VAL A 33 4.52 4.84 -14.95
CA VAL A 33 4.94 3.50 -14.51
C VAL A 33 6.16 3.61 -13.61
N ARG A 34 7.19 4.34 -14.04
CA ARG A 34 8.40 4.56 -13.23
C ARG A 34 8.09 5.19 -11.88
N LYS A 35 7.23 6.21 -11.82
CA LYS A 35 6.83 6.84 -10.56
C LYS A 35 6.15 5.84 -9.62
N LEU A 36 5.22 5.03 -10.15
CA LEU A 36 4.50 4.01 -9.38
C LEU A 36 5.45 2.92 -8.87
N THR A 37 6.37 2.43 -9.70
CA THR A 37 7.36 1.42 -9.31
C THR A 37 8.26 1.92 -8.20
N VAL A 38 8.76 3.16 -8.31
CA VAL A 38 9.62 3.76 -7.28
C VAL A 38 8.86 3.91 -5.96
N GLU A 39 7.61 4.37 -6.00
CA GLU A 39 6.79 4.54 -4.79
C GLU A 39 6.48 3.20 -4.14
N LEU A 40 6.15 2.18 -4.94
CA LEU A 40 5.92 0.81 -4.49
C LEU A 40 7.15 0.23 -3.78
N VAL A 41 8.32 0.35 -4.39
CA VAL A 41 9.59 -0.15 -3.82
C VAL A 41 9.91 0.59 -2.53
N LYS A 42 9.83 1.92 -2.53
CA LYS A 42 10.09 2.74 -1.34
C LYS A 42 9.21 2.34 -0.15
N ARG A 43 7.91 2.20 -0.39
CA ARG A 43 6.94 1.81 0.66
C ARG A 43 7.17 0.41 1.18
N SER A 44 7.50 -0.52 0.29
CA SER A 44 7.85 -1.89 0.65
C SER A 44 9.10 -1.92 1.53
N LEU A 45 10.14 -1.15 1.17
CA LEU A 45 11.37 -1.06 1.96
C LEU A 45 11.14 -0.46 3.35
N ILE A 46 10.29 0.58 3.46
CA ILE A 46 9.89 1.13 4.76
C ILE A 46 9.16 0.07 5.60
N GLY A 47 8.21 -0.66 4.99
CA GLY A 47 7.48 -1.75 5.65
C GLY A 47 8.40 -2.87 6.15
N LEU A 48 9.36 -3.29 5.32
CA LEU A 48 10.40 -4.27 5.70
C LEU A 48 11.28 -3.75 6.84
N GLY A 49 11.68 -2.48 6.81
CA GLY A 49 12.48 -1.87 7.88
C GLY A 49 11.75 -1.88 9.22
N ILE A 50 10.47 -1.49 9.24
CA ILE A 50 9.64 -1.53 10.46
C ILE A 50 9.49 -2.98 10.94
N SER A 51 9.19 -3.92 10.04
CA SER A 51 9.11 -5.33 10.39
C SER A 51 10.41 -5.85 11.00
N ALA A 52 11.56 -5.51 10.42
CA ALA A 52 12.86 -5.95 10.91
C ALA A 52 13.11 -5.48 12.36
N LEU A 53 12.79 -4.21 12.66
CA LEU A 53 12.91 -3.66 14.01
C LEU A 53 12.00 -4.38 15.01
N ILE A 54 10.75 -4.67 14.63
CA ILE A 54 9.80 -5.41 15.47
C ILE A 54 10.32 -6.82 15.74
N THR A 55 10.74 -7.55 14.69
CA THR A 55 11.27 -8.91 14.84
C THR A 55 12.55 -8.96 15.67
N PHE A 56 13.44 -7.98 15.50
CA PHE A 56 14.66 -7.87 16.29
C PHE A 56 14.37 -7.62 17.77
N GLY A 57 13.40 -6.74 18.07
CA GLY A 57 12.91 -6.52 19.43
C GLY A 57 12.35 -7.81 20.05
N ALA A 58 11.50 -8.53 19.32
CA ALA A 58 10.94 -9.80 19.78
C ALA A 58 12.02 -10.86 20.06
N LEU A 59 13.02 -10.99 19.18
CA LEU A 59 14.17 -11.88 19.38
C LEU A 59 15.03 -11.46 20.59
N THR A 60 15.20 -10.16 20.80
CA THR A 60 15.92 -9.63 21.97
C THR A 60 15.21 -9.99 23.27
N VAL A 61 13.88 -9.85 23.32
CA VAL A 61 13.09 -10.27 24.48
C VAL A 61 13.19 -11.77 24.70
N LEU A 62 13.10 -12.58 23.65
CA LEU A 62 13.27 -14.04 23.73
C LEU A 62 14.63 -14.40 24.34
N LEU A 63 15.69 -13.72 23.89
CA LEU A 63 17.06 -13.90 24.41
C LEU A 63 17.17 -13.50 25.88
N GLN A 64 16.58 -12.38 26.29
CA GLN A 64 16.59 -11.89 27.67
C GLN A 64 15.83 -12.82 28.63
N LEU A 65 14.75 -13.44 28.15
CA LEU A 65 13.95 -14.39 28.94
C LEU A 65 14.52 -15.81 28.91
N ALA A 66 15.65 -16.03 28.24
CA ALA A 66 16.27 -17.35 28.03
C ALA A 66 15.29 -18.40 27.46
N LEU A 67 14.30 -17.95 26.68
CA LEU A 67 13.35 -18.82 26.00
C LEU A 67 14.00 -19.32 24.70
N SER A 68 13.83 -20.61 24.41
CA SER A 68 14.23 -21.17 23.11
C SER A 68 12.98 -21.51 22.32
N ALA A 69 12.97 -21.10 21.05
CA ALA A 69 11.94 -21.46 20.09
C ALA A 69 12.60 -22.24 18.94
N PRO A 70 11.90 -23.21 18.35
CA PRO A 70 12.41 -23.90 17.16
C PRO A 70 12.74 -22.92 16.05
N ILE A 71 13.85 -23.12 15.35
CA ILE A 71 14.31 -22.25 14.25
C ILE A 71 13.22 -22.10 13.18
N GLN A 72 12.46 -23.17 12.92
CA GLN A 72 11.34 -23.14 12.00
C GLN A 72 10.27 -22.10 12.41
N VAL A 73 9.85 -22.11 13.68
CA VAL A 73 8.85 -21.17 14.20
C VAL A 73 9.37 -19.74 14.10
N LEU A 74 10.64 -19.51 14.43
CA LEU A 74 11.26 -18.19 14.29
C LEU A 74 11.24 -17.70 12.84
N TRP A 75 11.59 -18.57 11.90
CA TRP A 75 11.61 -18.26 10.48
C TRP A 75 10.20 -17.93 9.93
N GLU A 76 9.19 -18.73 10.29
CA GLU A 76 7.80 -18.49 9.89
C GLU A 76 7.27 -17.16 10.45
N ASN A 77 7.58 -16.83 11.70
CA ASN A 77 7.21 -15.56 12.34
C ASN A 77 7.89 -14.35 11.69
N MET A 78 9.18 -14.48 11.35
CA MET A 78 9.92 -13.43 10.63
C MET A 78 9.33 -13.21 9.24
N LEU A 79 9.09 -14.29 8.49
CA LEU A 79 8.50 -14.22 7.15
C LEU A 79 7.10 -13.60 7.19
N GLY A 80 6.23 -14.07 8.09
CA GLY A 80 4.89 -13.52 8.26
C GLY A 80 4.90 -12.03 8.58
N SER A 81 5.79 -11.61 9.48
CA SER A 81 5.97 -10.19 9.82
C SER A 81 6.41 -9.35 8.62
N MET A 82 7.35 -9.86 7.81
CA MET A 82 7.82 -9.17 6.60
C MET A 82 6.71 -9.00 5.57
N ILE A 83 5.92 -10.05 5.32
CA ILE A 83 4.78 -10.01 4.40
C ILE A 83 3.77 -8.96 4.86
N ILE A 84 3.42 -8.95 6.14
CA ILE A 84 2.51 -7.97 6.72
C ILE A 84 3.08 -6.54 6.61
N GLY A 85 4.37 -6.36 6.90
CA GLY A 85 5.05 -5.07 6.77
C GLY A 85 5.02 -4.52 5.34
N VAL A 86 5.35 -5.35 4.35
CA VAL A 86 5.26 -4.98 2.93
C VAL A 86 3.83 -4.66 2.55
N TYR A 87 2.87 -5.49 2.94
CA TYR A 87 1.46 -5.28 2.63
C TYR A 87 0.97 -3.91 3.13
N PHE A 88 1.19 -3.57 4.40
CA PHE A 88 0.75 -2.27 4.93
C PHE A 88 1.52 -1.08 4.32
N GLY A 89 2.78 -1.29 3.93
CA GLY A 89 3.52 -0.32 3.13
C GLY A 89 2.82 -0.05 1.79
N VAL A 90 2.51 -1.10 1.04
CA VAL A 90 1.91 -1.02 -0.30
C VAL A 90 0.44 -0.57 -0.26
N SER A 91 -0.34 -1.04 0.72
CA SER A 91 -1.79 -0.78 0.83
C SER A 91 -2.09 0.71 1.01
N SER A 92 -1.12 1.51 1.48
CA SER A 92 -1.24 2.96 1.57
C SER A 92 -1.48 3.64 0.21
N LEU A 93 -1.12 3.00 -0.92
CA LEU A 93 -1.43 3.49 -2.27
C LEU A 93 -2.94 3.54 -2.56
N ILE A 94 -3.75 2.76 -1.85
CA ILE A 94 -5.22 2.75 -2.00
C ILE A 94 -5.80 4.15 -1.71
N PHE A 95 -5.18 4.89 -0.78
CA PHE A 95 -5.64 6.22 -0.38
C PHE A 95 -5.23 7.34 -1.36
N GLU A 96 -4.34 7.05 -2.32
CA GLU A 96 -3.94 8.02 -3.35
C GLU A 96 -4.89 8.05 -4.56
N VAL A 97 -5.88 7.15 -4.60
CA VAL A 97 -6.83 7.05 -5.71
C VAL A 97 -7.91 8.12 -5.58
N GLU A 98 -7.65 9.32 -6.10
CA GLU A 98 -8.57 10.49 -6.04
C GLU A 98 -9.99 10.23 -6.58
N LYS A 99 -10.14 9.26 -7.50
CA LYS A 99 -11.44 8.92 -8.09
C LYS A 99 -12.39 8.20 -7.13
N TRP A 100 -11.86 7.64 -6.03
CA TRP A 100 -12.65 6.87 -5.09
C TRP A 100 -13.11 7.75 -3.92
N SER A 101 -14.35 7.52 -3.45
CA SER A 101 -14.78 8.17 -2.22
C SER A 101 -13.96 7.65 -1.04
N PRO A 102 -13.75 8.46 0.02
CA PRO A 102 -12.99 8.03 1.20
C PRO A 102 -13.55 6.76 1.84
N LEU A 103 -14.88 6.59 1.81
CA LEU A 103 -15.53 5.39 2.31
C LEU A 103 -15.17 4.15 1.48
N LYS A 104 -15.14 4.26 0.13
CA LYS A 104 -14.73 3.16 -0.75
C LYS A 104 -13.28 2.75 -0.52
N GLN A 105 -12.37 3.72 -0.42
CA GLN A 105 -10.96 3.45 -0.12
C GLN A 105 -10.81 2.71 1.21
N LEU A 106 -11.52 3.15 2.25
CA LEU A 106 -11.49 2.53 3.57
C LEU A 106 -12.04 1.09 3.54
N THR A 107 -13.20 0.87 2.92
CA THR A 107 -13.80 -0.47 2.82
C THR A 107 -12.88 -1.42 2.08
N VAL A 108 -12.31 -1.01 0.94
CA VAL A 108 -11.38 -1.85 0.17
C VAL A 108 -10.12 -2.16 1.00
N HIS A 109 -9.51 -1.15 1.62
CA HIS A 109 -8.34 -1.35 2.47
C HIS A 109 -8.65 -2.28 3.64
N PHE A 110 -9.78 -2.10 4.32
CA PHE A 110 -10.18 -2.94 5.45
C PHE A 110 -10.37 -4.40 5.03
N LEU A 111 -11.12 -4.67 3.96
CA LEU A 111 -11.36 -6.03 3.48
C LEU A 111 -10.07 -6.73 3.04
N LEU A 112 -9.19 -6.01 2.34
CA LEU A 112 -7.87 -6.54 1.96
C LEU A 112 -7.01 -6.81 3.19
N SER A 113 -7.01 -5.91 4.18
CA SER A 113 -6.18 -6.08 5.37
C SER A 113 -6.63 -7.27 6.20
N VAL A 114 -7.94 -7.47 6.36
CA VAL A 114 -8.51 -8.65 7.02
C VAL A 114 -8.11 -9.92 6.27
N SER A 115 -8.28 -9.93 4.94
CA SER A 115 -7.97 -11.11 4.11
C SER A 115 -6.49 -11.50 4.21
N VAL A 116 -5.57 -10.53 4.08
CA VAL A 116 -4.13 -10.77 4.16
C VAL A 116 -3.72 -11.18 5.57
N TYR A 117 -4.22 -10.49 6.60
CA TYR A 117 -3.91 -10.81 7.99
C TYR A 117 -4.32 -12.24 8.35
N PHE A 118 -5.56 -12.64 8.07
CA PHE A 118 -6.01 -14.00 8.38
C PHE A 118 -5.31 -15.06 7.55
N SER A 119 -5.01 -14.78 6.28
CA SER A 119 -4.22 -15.71 5.45
C SER A 119 -2.85 -15.96 6.07
N VAL A 120 -2.13 -14.91 6.46
CA VAL A 120 -0.82 -15.04 7.12
C VAL A 120 -0.97 -15.71 8.48
N ALA A 121 -1.91 -15.27 9.31
CA ALA A 121 -2.08 -15.74 10.68
C ALA A 121 -2.41 -17.24 10.77
N PHE A 122 -3.19 -17.77 9.82
CA PHE A 122 -3.47 -19.21 9.75
C PHE A 122 -2.29 -20.00 9.18
N LEU A 123 -1.56 -19.46 8.21
CA LEU A 123 -0.39 -20.12 7.63
C LEU A 123 0.79 -20.20 8.60
N THR A 124 1.00 -19.18 9.44
CA THR A 124 2.08 -19.14 10.45
C THR A 124 1.66 -19.72 11.80
N GLY A 125 0.40 -20.14 11.95
CA GLY A 125 -0.13 -20.65 13.22
C GLY A 125 -0.28 -19.60 14.32
N TRP A 126 -0.30 -18.30 14.01
CA TRP A 126 -0.54 -17.23 14.99
C TRP A 126 -1.91 -17.33 15.65
N VAL A 127 -2.91 -17.75 14.87
CA VAL A 127 -4.28 -17.93 15.35
C VAL A 127 -4.66 -19.40 15.12
N PRO A 128 -5.00 -20.15 16.18
CA PRO A 128 -5.45 -21.52 16.01
C PRO A 128 -6.78 -21.52 15.24
N LEU A 129 -7.01 -22.58 14.44
CA LEU A 129 -8.22 -22.77 13.63
C LEU A 129 -9.46 -23.14 14.49
N SER A 130 -9.65 -22.45 15.61
CA SER A 130 -10.85 -22.51 16.42
C SER A 130 -11.70 -21.27 16.17
N PHE A 131 -13.03 -21.45 16.19
CA PHE A 131 -13.98 -20.35 16.01
C PHE A 131 -13.77 -19.24 17.05
N THR A 132 -13.58 -19.63 18.31
CA THR A 132 -13.39 -18.68 19.41
C THR A 132 -12.11 -17.85 19.26
N ALA A 133 -10.97 -18.47 18.95
CA ALA A 133 -9.71 -17.73 18.78
C ALA A 133 -9.75 -16.81 17.55
N THR A 134 -10.36 -17.29 16.46
CA THR A 134 -10.56 -16.48 15.25
C THR A 134 -11.46 -15.27 15.53
N ALA A 135 -12.56 -15.45 16.27
CA ALA A 135 -13.47 -14.37 16.62
C ALA A 135 -12.81 -13.32 17.53
N ILE A 136 -12.00 -13.76 18.50
CA ILE A 136 -11.22 -12.86 19.37
C ILE A 136 -10.21 -12.07 18.54
N SER A 137 -9.43 -12.75 17.70
CA SER A 137 -8.46 -12.13 16.81
C SER A 137 -9.11 -11.11 15.86
N ALA A 138 -10.26 -11.47 15.26
CA ALA A 138 -11.04 -10.56 14.41
C ALA A 138 -11.50 -9.31 15.17
N SER A 139 -12.02 -9.50 16.38
CA SER A 139 -12.48 -8.40 17.23
C SER A 139 -11.33 -7.46 17.60
N CYS A 140 -10.18 -8.00 18.00
CA CYS A 140 -8.98 -7.21 18.28
C CYS A 140 -8.51 -6.44 17.05
N PHE A 141 -8.46 -7.09 15.89
CA PHE A 141 -8.08 -6.46 14.63
C PHE A 141 -8.99 -5.28 14.28
N ILE A 142 -10.31 -5.47 14.39
CA ILE A 142 -11.33 -4.44 14.13
C ILE A 142 -11.13 -3.25 15.07
N ILE A 143 -10.96 -3.49 16.37
CA ILE A 143 -10.77 -2.43 17.37
C ILE A 143 -9.52 -1.61 17.06
N ILE A 144 -8.38 -2.28 16.83
CA ILE A 144 -7.11 -1.59 16.52
C ILE A 144 -7.25 -0.78 15.23
N TYR A 145 -7.87 -1.34 14.20
CA TYR A 145 -8.10 -0.66 12.94
C TYR A 145 -8.94 0.62 13.12
N PHE A 146 -10.03 0.55 13.90
CA PHE A 146 -10.86 1.71 14.21
C PHE A 146 -10.10 2.78 14.99
N ILE A 147 -9.26 2.40 15.97
CA ILE A 147 -8.44 3.33 16.75
C ILE A 147 -7.45 4.08 15.83
N ILE A 148 -6.73 3.35 14.98
CA ILE A 148 -5.75 3.94 14.04
C ILE A 148 -6.47 4.87 13.07
N TRP A 149 -7.56 4.41 12.46
CA TRP A 149 -8.35 5.22 11.54
C TRP A 149 -8.88 6.50 12.18
N PHE A 150 -9.47 6.40 13.38
CA PHE A 150 -10.03 7.55 14.09
C PHE A 150 -8.94 8.57 14.44
N SER A 151 -7.78 8.08 14.88
CA SER A 151 -6.60 8.91 15.18
C SER A 151 -6.13 9.69 13.95
N ILE A 152 -5.91 9.00 12.83
CA ILE A 152 -5.45 9.61 11.58
C ILE A 152 -6.51 10.61 11.07
N ARG A 153 -7.80 10.25 11.10
CA ARG A 153 -8.87 11.13 10.65
C ARG A 153 -8.89 12.44 11.43
N ASN A 154 -8.78 12.39 12.75
CA ASN A 154 -8.81 13.59 13.57
C ASN A 154 -7.56 14.44 13.38
N TYR A 155 -6.39 13.80 13.25
CA TYR A 155 -5.15 14.50 12.92
C TYR A 155 -5.25 15.26 11.58
N MET A 156 -5.75 14.60 10.53
CA MET A 156 -5.90 15.22 9.21
C MET A 156 -6.93 16.37 9.23
N LYS A 157 -8.06 16.22 9.93
CA LYS A 157 -9.04 17.30 10.09
C LYS A 157 -8.48 18.51 10.83
N LYS A 158 -7.65 18.27 11.85
CA LYS A 158 -6.98 19.35 12.59
C LYS A 158 -6.02 20.10 11.66
N MET A 159 -5.20 19.38 10.91
CA MET A 159 -4.26 19.96 9.95
C MET A 159 -4.98 20.77 8.85
N GLU A 160 -6.10 20.27 8.32
CA GLU A 160 -6.93 21.00 7.36
C GLU A 160 -7.46 22.32 7.95
N SER A 161 -7.96 22.28 9.19
CA SER A 161 -8.44 23.48 9.89
C SER A 161 -7.33 24.51 10.10
N GLU A 162 -6.13 24.05 10.47
CA GLU A 162 -4.97 24.92 10.67
C GLU A 162 -4.57 25.61 9.35
N MET A 163 -4.47 24.85 8.25
CA MET A 163 -4.17 25.40 6.91
C MET A 163 -5.23 26.40 6.43
N ASN A 164 -6.51 26.10 6.60
CA ASN A 164 -7.60 26.99 6.22
C ASN A 164 -7.64 28.27 7.07
N SER A 165 -7.18 28.21 8.32
CA SER A 165 -7.10 29.39 9.19
C SER A 165 -5.98 30.36 8.77
N THR A 166 -4.88 29.84 8.21
CA THR A 166 -3.79 30.66 7.68
C THR A 166 -4.21 31.47 6.45
N LEU A 167 -5.11 30.93 5.63
CA LEU A 167 -5.63 31.62 4.43
C LEU A 167 -6.71 32.67 4.75
N LYS A 168 -7.27 32.65 5.97
CA LYS A 168 -8.30 33.61 6.43
C LYS A 168 -7.73 34.76 7.28
N LYS A 169 -6.42 34.75 7.55
CA LYS A 169 -5.67 35.87 8.12
C LYS A 169 -5.00 36.66 7.01
#